data_AF-A0A1G2ZYW0-F1
#
_entry.id   AF-A0A1G2ZYW0-F1
#
_cell.length_a   1.000
_cell.length_b   1.000
_cell.length_c   1.000
_cell.angle_alpha   90.00
_cell.angle_beta   90.00
_cell.angle_gamma   90.00
#
_symmetry.space_group_name_H-M   'P 1'
#
loop_
_entity.id
_entity.type
_entity.pdbx_description
1 polymer ?
#
loop_
_entity_poly.entity_id
_entity_poly.type
_entity_poly.pdbx_seq_one_letter_code
_entity_poly.pdbx_strand_id
1 'polypeptide(L)'
;MCVLFCLAVAAILFVGWRLRMADLIAAEHGLGHVLGIVGASLMALLMIYPARKRIPALRVIGSVKMWFCIHMMLGVLGPVCILFHAGFRLGSVNSSVALFLMLAIAASGILGRYAYCKIHDGLYGRRITLLELSDRLNNEKEEVRKQFAPVPGIKEELLSVAAEALQPCTSLSESIRRLFSVRYRSILAPWRVRRLANAHLKNDAVRRGWTRMMKAAVRRRLKLQAELFLEQTVDFAQFAFFERLFALWQVLHIPSSCILAFVVLVHVLAASLY
;
A
#
# COMPACT_ATOMS: atom_id res chain seq x y z
N MET A 1 5.52 4.86 15.22
CA MET A 1 6.60 3.86 15.40
C MET A 1 7.36 3.51 14.12
N CYS A 2 6.73 3.20 12.99
CA CYS A 2 7.49 2.75 11.80
C CYS A 2 8.45 3.78 11.18
N VAL A 3 8.11 5.07 11.14
CA VAL A 3 8.99 6.09 10.50
C VAL A 3 10.29 6.26 11.28
N LEU A 4 10.21 6.41 12.60
CA LEU A 4 11.40 6.52 13.46
C LEU A 4 12.29 5.27 13.37
N PHE A 5 11.69 4.07 13.35
CA PHE A 5 12.43 2.82 13.16
C PHE A 5 13.14 2.79 11.80
N CYS A 6 12.47 3.14 10.70
CA CYS A 6 13.09 3.19 9.38
C CYS A 6 14.20 4.24 9.30
N LEU A 7 14.01 5.42 9.91
CA LEU A 7 15.03 6.47 9.96
C LEU A 7 16.25 6.04 10.79
N ALA A 8 16.04 5.38 11.92
CA ALA A 8 17.12 4.84 12.73
C ALA A 8 17.91 3.77 11.96
N VAL A 9 17.23 2.83 11.28
CA VAL A 9 17.89 1.83 10.43
C VAL A 9 18.66 2.50 9.28
N ALA A 10 18.07 3.49 8.61
CA ALA A 10 18.73 4.22 7.53
C ALA A 10 19.99 4.95 8.04
N ALA A 11 19.92 5.56 9.21
CA ALA A 11 21.08 6.20 9.86
C ALA A 11 22.17 5.17 10.19
N ILE A 12 21.81 4.02 10.76
CA ILE A 12 22.76 2.93 11.07
C ILE A 12 23.43 2.42 9.78
N LEU A 13 22.67 2.20 8.72
CA LEU A 13 23.21 1.77 7.42
C LEU A 13 24.12 2.84 6.82
N PHE A 14 23.74 4.12 6.90
CA PHE A 14 24.55 5.22 6.40
C PHE A 14 25.87 5.35 7.15
N VAL A 15 25.83 5.28 8.49
CA VAL A 15 27.03 5.30 9.34
C VAL A 15 27.91 4.08 9.06
N GLY A 16 27.33 2.88 9.00
CA GLY A 16 28.05 1.64 8.68
C GLY A 16 28.71 1.68 7.30
N TRP A 17 28.01 2.22 6.30
CA TRP A 17 28.54 2.39 4.96
C TRP A 17 29.67 3.43 4.88
N ARG A 18 29.57 4.52 5.65
CA ARG A 18 30.59 5.59 5.70
C ARG A 18 31.85 5.17 6.44
N LEU A 19 31.68 4.48 7.57
CA LEU A 19 32.81 4.05 8.40
C LEU A 19 33.57 2.86 7.81
N ARG A 20 33.01 2.16 6.81
CA ARG A 20 33.60 1.00 6.10
C ARG A 20 34.59 0.26 7.00
N MET A 21 34.08 -0.30 8.11
CA MET A 21 34.85 -0.95 9.19
C MET A 21 35.51 -2.24 8.67
N ALA A 22 36.36 -2.13 7.67
CA ALA A 22 36.82 -3.22 6.81
C ALA A 22 37.68 -4.23 7.58
N ASP A 23 38.37 -3.78 8.63
CA ASP A 23 39.24 -4.63 9.43
C ASP A 23 38.55 -5.23 10.67
N LEU A 24 37.42 -4.65 11.13
CA LEU A 24 36.64 -5.13 12.29
C LEU A 24 35.47 -6.06 11.89
N ILE A 25 35.05 -6.03 10.63
CA ILE A 25 33.87 -6.75 10.10
C ILE A 25 34.28 -7.56 8.85
N ALA A 26 35.39 -8.30 8.93
CA ALA A 26 35.71 -9.28 7.92
C ALA A 26 34.65 -10.40 7.93
N ALA A 27 34.14 -10.81 6.76
CA ALA A 27 33.10 -11.83 6.66
C ALA A 27 33.58 -13.21 7.15
N GLU A 28 34.88 -13.46 7.05
CA GLU A 28 35.51 -14.76 7.28
C GLU A 28 35.94 -14.98 8.74
N HIS A 29 36.15 -13.91 9.53
CA HIS A 29 36.57 -13.99 10.93
C HIS A 29 35.99 -12.85 11.79
N GLY A 30 35.65 -13.13 13.05
CA GLY A 30 35.22 -12.12 14.03
C GLY A 30 33.73 -11.75 13.92
N LEU A 31 33.43 -10.44 14.03
CA LEU A 31 32.04 -9.95 14.14
C LEU A 31 31.22 -10.14 12.85
N GLY A 32 31.86 -10.15 11.68
CA GLY A 32 31.19 -10.36 10.40
C GLY A 32 30.55 -11.76 10.30
N HIS A 33 31.27 -12.81 10.72
CA HIS A 33 30.74 -14.18 10.73
C HIS A 33 29.53 -14.33 11.68
N VAL A 34 29.61 -13.77 12.89
CA VAL A 34 28.49 -13.77 13.85
C VAL A 34 27.28 -13.04 13.26
N LEU A 35 27.47 -11.90 12.60
CA LEU A 35 26.39 -11.17 11.92
C LEU A 35 25.79 -11.97 10.76
N GLY A 36 26.59 -12.80 10.07
CA GLY A 36 26.13 -13.73 9.05
C GLY A 36 25.19 -14.79 9.64
N ILE A 37 25.61 -15.46 10.73
CA ILE A 37 24.78 -16.45 11.44
C ILE A 37 23.50 -15.82 11.95
N VAL A 38 23.60 -14.67 12.64
CA VAL A 38 22.43 -13.96 13.17
C VAL A 38 21.51 -13.56 12.02
N GLY A 39 22.03 -12.93 10.97
CA GLY A 39 21.27 -12.52 9.79
C GLY A 39 20.53 -13.68 9.13
N ALA A 40 21.24 -14.79 8.85
CA ALA A 40 20.65 -16.02 8.29
C ALA A 40 19.58 -16.62 9.20
N SER A 41 19.81 -16.64 10.52
CA SER A 41 18.83 -17.10 11.51
C SER A 41 17.58 -16.24 11.50
N LEU A 42 17.72 -14.90 11.45
CA LEU A 42 16.58 -13.99 11.33
C LEU A 42 15.82 -14.21 10.02
N MET A 43 16.53 -14.46 8.91
CA MET A 43 15.90 -14.77 7.62
C MET A 43 15.14 -16.10 7.65
N ALA A 44 15.67 -17.12 8.32
CA ALA A 44 14.98 -18.40 8.51
C ALA A 44 13.71 -18.22 9.36
N LEU A 45 13.77 -17.43 10.43
CA LEU A 45 12.61 -17.11 11.28
C LEU A 45 11.50 -16.39 10.51
N LEU A 46 11.80 -15.64 9.43
CA LEU A 46 10.77 -15.03 8.57
C LEU A 46 9.80 -16.05 7.99
N MET A 47 10.27 -17.29 7.75
CA MET A 47 9.47 -18.36 7.16
C MET A 47 8.43 -18.93 8.13
N ILE A 48 8.54 -18.66 9.43
CA ILE A 48 7.55 -19.06 10.43
C ILE A 48 6.21 -18.37 10.17
N TYR A 49 6.21 -17.09 9.75
CA TYR A 49 4.96 -16.37 9.47
C TYR A 49 4.11 -17.02 8.35
N PRO A 50 4.63 -17.25 7.12
CA PRO A 50 3.87 -17.93 6.08
C PRO A 50 3.55 -19.38 6.45
N ALA A 51 4.46 -20.09 7.14
CA ALA A 51 4.21 -21.44 7.63
C ALA A 51 3.02 -21.48 8.60
N ARG A 52 2.96 -20.56 9.58
CA ARG A 52 1.85 -20.44 10.52
C ARG A 52 0.51 -20.22 9.82
N LYS A 53 0.50 -19.44 8.73
CA LYS A 53 -0.72 -19.17 7.97
C LYS A 53 -1.27 -20.43 7.27
N ARG A 54 -0.39 -21.38 6.94
CA ARG A 54 -0.72 -22.60 6.18
C ARG A 54 -0.86 -23.85 7.06
N ILE A 55 -0.11 -23.94 8.15
CA ILE A 55 -0.04 -25.11 9.02
C ILE A 55 -0.97 -24.91 10.23
N PRO A 56 -2.04 -25.71 10.40
CA PRO A 56 -3.00 -25.55 11.49
C PRO A 56 -2.37 -25.64 12.89
N ALA A 57 -1.39 -26.53 13.08
CA ALA A 57 -0.74 -26.76 14.38
C ALA A 57 -0.05 -25.49 14.94
N LEU A 58 0.49 -24.63 14.07
CA LEU A 58 1.17 -23.39 14.47
C LEU A 58 0.19 -22.27 14.86
N ARG A 59 -1.12 -22.43 14.67
CA ARG A 59 -2.12 -21.39 14.99
C ARG A 59 -2.24 -21.12 16.49
N VAL A 60 -1.86 -22.07 17.34
CA VAL A 60 -1.88 -21.98 18.81
C VAL A 60 -0.87 -20.94 19.33
N ILE A 61 0.20 -20.69 18.57
CA ILE A 61 1.27 -19.80 19.00
C ILE A 61 0.97 -18.38 18.52
N GLY A 62 0.56 -17.51 19.45
CA GLY A 62 0.41 -16.06 19.25
C GLY A 62 -0.63 -15.63 18.20
N SER A 63 -0.86 -14.32 18.07
CA SER A 63 -1.82 -13.77 17.10
C SER A 63 -1.20 -13.55 15.71
N VAL A 64 -2.02 -13.55 14.65
CA VAL A 64 -1.58 -13.23 13.28
C VAL A 64 -0.93 -11.84 13.21
N LYS A 65 -1.52 -10.86 13.91
CA LYS A 65 -1.02 -9.48 13.96
C LYS A 65 0.37 -9.40 14.59
N MET A 66 0.60 -10.13 15.68
CA MET A 66 1.91 -10.20 16.34
C MET A 66 2.97 -10.79 15.41
N TRP A 67 2.69 -11.94 14.79
CA TRP A 67 3.62 -12.58 13.86
C TRP A 67 3.90 -11.75 12.61
N PHE A 68 2.90 -11.02 12.11
CA PHE A 68 3.09 -10.06 11.02
C PHE A 68 4.03 -8.93 11.44
N CYS A 69 3.89 -8.39 12.66
CA CYS A 69 4.80 -7.38 13.19
C CYS A 69 6.23 -7.90 13.30
N ILE A 70 6.41 -9.10 13.87
CA ILE A 70 7.72 -9.77 13.97
C ILE A 70 8.33 -9.97 12.59
N HIS A 71 7.56 -10.49 11.63
CA HIS A 71 8.02 -10.67 10.25
C HIS A 71 8.48 -9.35 9.62
N MET A 72 7.78 -8.24 9.84
CA MET A 72 8.18 -6.93 9.33
C MET A 72 9.47 -6.43 9.99
N MET A 73 9.66 -6.63 11.29
CA MET A 73 10.89 -6.26 12.00
C MET A 73 12.08 -7.09 11.51
N LEU A 74 11.92 -8.42 11.47
CA LEU A 74 12.96 -9.33 11.01
C LEU A 74 13.31 -9.12 9.53
N GLY A 75 12.33 -8.72 8.72
CA GLY A 75 12.50 -8.45 7.29
C GLY A 75 13.35 -7.22 7.01
N VAL A 76 13.61 -6.40 8.04
CA VAL A 76 14.53 -5.26 7.99
C VAL A 76 15.83 -5.59 8.72
N LEU A 77 15.75 -6.15 9.93
CA LEU A 77 16.94 -6.46 10.74
C LEU A 77 17.83 -7.54 10.10
N GLY A 78 17.25 -8.59 9.50
CA GLY A 78 18.01 -9.62 8.79
C GLY A 78 18.88 -9.05 7.66
N PRO A 79 18.32 -8.29 6.71
CA PRO A 79 19.10 -7.62 5.67
C PRO A 79 20.14 -6.63 6.19
N VAL A 80 19.86 -5.92 7.29
CA VAL A 80 20.86 -5.05 7.94
C VAL A 80 22.05 -5.88 8.42
N CYS A 81 21.82 -6.96 9.18
CA CYS A 81 22.89 -7.86 9.64
C CYS A 81 23.70 -8.42 8.46
N ILE A 82 23.04 -8.82 7.37
CA ILE A 82 23.70 -9.38 6.19
C ILE A 82 24.52 -8.32 5.43
N LEU A 83 24.05 -7.08 5.34
CA LEU A 83 24.83 -5.97 4.76
C LEU A 83 26.12 -5.71 5.53
N PHE A 84 26.06 -5.74 6.86
CA PHE A 84 27.26 -5.64 7.70
C PHE A 84 28.15 -6.87 7.56
N HIS A 85 27.60 -8.09 7.54
CA HIS A 85 28.35 -9.32 7.27
C HIS A 85 29.12 -9.25 5.94
N ALA A 86 28.50 -8.73 4.89
CA ALA A 86 29.13 -8.52 3.60
C ALA A 86 30.14 -7.35 3.57
N GLY A 87 30.27 -6.59 4.67
CA GLY A 87 31.12 -5.39 4.74
C GLY A 87 30.75 -4.33 3.70
N PHE A 88 29.50 -4.32 3.22
CA PHE A 88 29.03 -3.52 2.08
C PHE A 88 29.82 -3.74 0.77
N ARG A 89 30.40 -4.94 0.58
CA ARG A 89 31.13 -5.33 -0.63
C ARG A 89 30.45 -6.52 -1.31
N LEU A 90 30.71 -6.66 -2.61
CA LEU A 90 30.30 -7.85 -3.35
C LEU A 90 31.35 -8.94 -3.16
N GLY A 91 30.88 -10.15 -2.84
CA GLY A 91 31.70 -11.35 -2.73
C GLY A 91 31.65 -12.20 -4.01
N SER A 92 31.66 -13.52 -3.85
CA SER A 92 31.45 -14.46 -4.95
C SER A 92 30.11 -14.23 -5.67
N VAL A 93 29.96 -14.79 -6.88
CA VAL A 93 28.73 -14.70 -7.67
C VAL A 93 27.52 -15.16 -6.85
N ASN A 94 27.64 -16.29 -6.14
CA ASN A 94 26.59 -16.82 -5.27
C ASN A 94 26.19 -15.83 -4.17
N SER A 95 27.17 -15.26 -3.45
CA SER A 95 26.94 -14.28 -2.38
C SER A 95 26.29 -13.00 -2.90
N SER A 96 26.72 -12.55 -4.09
CA SER A 96 26.17 -11.36 -4.73
C SER A 96 24.71 -11.57 -5.16
N VAL A 97 24.39 -12.73 -5.74
CA VAL A 97 23.00 -13.10 -6.11
C VAL A 97 22.12 -13.16 -4.85
N ALA A 98 22.58 -13.79 -3.77
CA ALA A 98 21.87 -13.84 -2.49
C ALA A 98 21.59 -12.44 -1.95
N LEU A 99 22.60 -11.55 -1.96
CA LEU A 99 22.50 -10.18 -1.50
C LEU A 99 21.46 -9.38 -2.30
N PHE A 100 21.54 -9.38 -3.63
CA PHE A 100 20.62 -8.63 -4.48
C PHE A 100 19.18 -9.15 -4.36
N LEU A 101 18.99 -10.47 -4.32
CA LEU A 101 17.68 -11.07 -4.17
C LEU A 101 17.05 -10.72 -2.81
N MET A 102 17.84 -10.78 -1.74
CA MET A 102 17.42 -10.36 -0.40
C MET A 102 16.99 -8.89 -0.39
N LEU A 103 17.80 -7.98 -0.95
CA LEU A 103 17.48 -6.55 -0.99
C LEU A 103 16.20 -6.28 -1.79
N ALA A 104 16.04 -6.94 -2.95
CA ALA A 104 14.85 -6.84 -3.77
C ALA A 104 13.59 -7.31 -3.01
N ILE A 105 13.68 -8.44 -2.29
CA ILE A 105 12.56 -8.97 -1.50
C ILE A 105 12.25 -8.07 -0.31
N ALA A 106 13.26 -7.59 0.43
CA ALA A 106 13.07 -6.66 1.54
C ALA A 106 12.39 -5.36 1.09
N ALA A 107 12.85 -4.76 -0.02
CA ALA A 107 12.24 -3.59 -0.62
C ALA A 107 10.79 -3.87 -1.07
N SER A 108 10.55 -5.01 -1.71
CA SER A 108 9.20 -5.41 -2.09
C SER A 108 8.29 -5.62 -0.88
N GLY A 109 8.81 -6.08 0.26
CA GLY A 109 8.06 -6.23 1.51
C GLY A 109 7.56 -4.90 2.06
N ILE A 110 8.35 -3.82 1.94
CA ILE A 110 7.94 -2.46 2.29
C ILE A 110 6.78 -2.00 1.40
N LEU A 111 6.85 -2.26 0.09
CA LEU A 111 5.75 -1.97 -0.85
C LEU A 111 4.48 -2.76 -0.50
N GLY A 112 4.64 -4.04 -0.14
CA GLY A 112 3.55 -4.89 0.33
C GLY A 112 2.87 -4.34 1.59
N ARG A 113 3.65 -3.83 2.55
CA ARG A 113 3.13 -3.17 3.76
C ARG A 113 2.35 -1.90 3.42
N TYR A 114 2.86 -1.07 2.51
CA TYR A 114 2.15 0.13 2.08
C TYR A 114 0.79 -0.21 1.45
N ALA A 115 0.76 -1.18 0.52
CA ALA A 115 -0.48 -1.66 -0.07
C ALA A 115 -1.42 -2.29 0.98
N TYR A 116 -0.88 -3.04 1.94
CA TYR A 116 -1.66 -3.65 3.02
C TYR A 116 -2.41 -2.61 3.86
N CYS A 117 -1.75 -1.52 4.28
CA CYS A 117 -2.39 -0.42 5.02
C CYS A 117 -3.54 0.20 4.22
N LYS A 118 -3.34 0.43 2.92
CA LYS A 118 -4.37 1.02 2.06
C LYS A 118 -5.62 0.16 1.88
N ILE A 119 -5.53 -1.16 2.08
CA ILE A 119 -6.66 -2.09 1.99
C ILE A 119 -7.29 -2.35 3.37
N HIS A 120 -6.53 -2.21 4.46
CA HIS A 120 -6.99 -2.62 5.80
C HIS A 120 -7.29 -1.45 6.76
N ASP A 121 -7.02 -0.19 6.41
CA ASP A 121 -7.26 0.99 7.26
C ASP A 121 -8.75 1.41 7.39
N GLY A 122 -9.71 0.56 6.98
CA GLY A 122 -11.15 0.84 7.11
C GLY A 122 -11.72 0.57 8.50
N LEU A 123 -11.45 1.46 9.47
CA LEU A 123 -12.13 1.72 10.76
C LEU A 123 -12.53 0.57 11.73
N TYR A 124 -12.50 -0.70 11.35
CA TYR A 124 -13.07 -1.81 12.16
C TYR A 124 -12.26 -3.11 12.12
N GLY A 125 -11.05 -3.11 11.54
CA GLY A 125 -10.20 -4.32 11.51
C GLY A 125 -10.76 -5.49 10.69
N ARG A 126 -11.92 -5.30 10.03
CA ARG A 126 -12.52 -6.24 9.09
C ARG A 126 -12.06 -5.90 7.67
N ARG A 127 -11.69 -6.93 6.90
CA ARG A 127 -11.40 -6.80 5.46
C ARG A 127 -12.71 -6.39 4.76
N ILE A 128 -12.90 -5.10 4.52
CA ILE A 128 -13.97 -4.62 3.63
C ILE A 128 -13.69 -5.24 2.27
N THR A 129 -14.70 -5.87 1.67
CA THR A 129 -14.55 -6.45 0.33
C THR A 129 -14.81 -5.39 -0.73
N LEU A 130 -14.26 -5.58 -1.93
CA LEU A 130 -14.60 -4.72 -3.06
C LEU A 130 -16.11 -4.70 -3.36
N LEU A 131 -16.78 -5.81 -3.12
CA LEU A 131 -18.24 -5.93 -3.26
C LEU A 131 -18.95 -5.02 -2.27
N GLU A 132 -18.60 -5.08 -0.98
CA GLU A 132 -19.19 -4.19 0.03
C GLU A 132 -18.98 -2.71 -0.28
N LEU A 133 -17.79 -2.33 -0.78
CA LEU A 133 -17.51 -0.94 -1.14
C LEU A 133 -18.24 -0.51 -2.42
N SER A 134 -18.41 -1.43 -3.38
CA SER A 134 -19.20 -1.23 -4.59
C SER A 134 -20.68 -1.02 -4.25
N ASP A 135 -21.23 -1.82 -3.35
CA ASP A 135 -22.62 -1.70 -2.89
C ASP A 135 -22.86 -0.38 -2.17
N ARG A 136 -21.93 0.04 -1.31
CA ARG A 136 -21.97 1.37 -0.67
C ARG A 136 -22.01 2.50 -1.69
N LEU A 137 -21.10 2.47 -2.67
CA LEU A 137 -21.03 3.50 -3.71
C LEU A 137 -22.29 3.48 -4.60
N ASN A 138 -22.89 2.31 -4.86
CA ASN A 138 -24.16 2.21 -5.56
C ASN A 138 -25.32 2.81 -4.75
N ASN A 139 -25.39 2.57 -3.44
CA ASN A 139 -26.39 3.20 -2.59
C ASN A 139 -26.23 4.73 -2.56
N GLU A 140 -25.00 5.23 -2.47
CA GLU A 140 -24.71 6.66 -2.53
C GLU A 140 -25.09 7.29 -3.88
N LYS A 141 -24.92 6.55 -4.99
CA LYS A 141 -25.42 6.98 -6.30
C LYS A 141 -26.93 7.18 -6.32
N GLU A 142 -27.71 6.31 -5.66
CA GLU A 142 -29.17 6.50 -5.55
C GLU A 142 -29.52 7.75 -4.72
N GLU A 143 -28.78 8.02 -3.65
CA GLU A 143 -28.98 9.24 -2.87
C GLU A 143 -28.62 10.51 -3.65
N VAL A 144 -27.52 10.48 -4.42
CA VAL A 144 -27.16 11.56 -5.35
C VAL A 144 -28.25 11.75 -6.42
N ARG A 145 -28.83 10.67 -6.96
CA ARG A 145 -29.93 10.77 -7.93
C ARG A 145 -31.13 11.51 -7.35
N LYS A 146 -31.54 11.21 -6.13
CA LYS A 146 -32.66 11.87 -5.44
C LYS A 146 -32.33 13.33 -5.11
N GLN A 147 -31.17 13.55 -4.48
CA GLN A 147 -30.76 14.85 -3.96
C GLN A 147 -30.49 15.89 -5.05
N PHE A 148 -29.88 15.47 -6.16
CA PHE A 148 -29.56 16.32 -7.30
C PHE A 148 -30.57 16.21 -8.45
N ALA A 149 -31.73 15.57 -8.23
CA ALA A 149 -32.81 15.54 -9.22
C ALA A 149 -33.20 16.94 -9.76
N PRO A 150 -33.26 18.01 -8.95
CA PRO A 150 -33.55 19.36 -9.43
C PRO A 150 -32.45 19.97 -10.30
N VAL A 151 -31.22 19.46 -10.23
CA VAL A 151 -30.05 20.01 -10.93
C VAL A 151 -29.40 18.93 -11.80
N PRO A 152 -30.01 18.57 -12.94
CA PRO A 152 -29.62 17.40 -13.74
C PRO A 152 -28.15 17.41 -14.18
N GLY A 153 -27.60 18.58 -14.54
CA GLY A 153 -26.19 18.67 -14.94
C GLY A 153 -25.21 18.30 -13.82
N ILE A 154 -25.50 18.62 -12.55
CA ILE A 154 -24.63 18.22 -11.42
C ILE A 154 -24.75 16.70 -11.22
N LYS A 155 -25.99 16.20 -11.22
CA LYS A 155 -26.28 14.77 -11.09
C LYS A 155 -25.54 13.94 -12.14
N GLU A 156 -25.62 14.32 -13.41
CA GLU A 156 -24.97 13.61 -14.52
C GLU A 156 -23.43 13.62 -14.41
N GLU A 157 -22.84 14.76 -14.04
CA GLU A 157 -21.40 14.86 -13.83
C GLU A 157 -20.96 13.90 -12.70
N LEU A 158 -21.63 13.92 -11.55
CA LEU A 158 -21.29 13.04 -10.42
C LEU A 158 -21.46 11.56 -10.76
N LEU A 159 -22.60 11.20 -11.33
CA LEU A 159 -22.91 9.80 -11.67
C LEU A 159 -21.98 9.25 -12.76
N SER A 160 -21.52 10.08 -13.70
CA SER A 160 -20.58 9.64 -14.74
C SER A 160 -19.16 9.38 -14.19
N VAL A 161 -18.73 10.09 -13.14
CA VAL A 161 -17.46 9.80 -12.45
C VAL A 161 -17.58 8.50 -11.65
N ALA A 162 -18.70 8.31 -10.95
CA ALA A 162 -18.95 7.07 -10.19
C ALA A 162 -19.13 5.84 -11.08
N ALA A 163 -19.78 6.00 -12.24
CA ALA A 163 -19.91 4.92 -13.23
C ALA A 163 -18.54 4.46 -13.74
N GLU A 164 -17.63 5.40 -14.02
CA GLU A 164 -16.25 5.09 -14.42
C GLU A 164 -15.49 4.35 -13.30
N ALA A 165 -15.63 4.79 -12.06
CA ALA A 165 -14.99 4.13 -10.91
C ALA A 165 -15.43 2.67 -10.77
N LEU A 166 -16.74 2.39 -10.94
CA LEU A 166 -17.34 1.06 -10.80
C LEU A 166 -17.08 0.10 -11.98
N GLN A 167 -16.46 0.56 -13.08
CA GLN A 167 -16.18 -0.33 -14.20
C GLN A 167 -15.27 -1.49 -13.76
N PRO A 168 -15.57 -2.74 -14.18
CA PRO A 168 -14.65 -3.84 -13.97
C PRO A 168 -13.36 -3.56 -14.73
N CYS A 169 -12.22 -3.74 -14.07
CA CYS A 169 -10.92 -3.69 -14.75
C CYS A 169 -10.45 -5.12 -15.03
N THR A 170 -9.71 -5.34 -16.11
CA THR A 170 -9.09 -6.65 -16.41
C THR A 170 -7.60 -6.64 -16.11
N SER A 171 -6.96 -5.47 -16.19
CA SER A 171 -5.52 -5.30 -16.04
C SER A 171 -5.12 -4.28 -14.96
N LEU A 172 -3.83 -4.28 -14.60
CA LEU A 172 -3.25 -3.29 -13.67
C LEU A 172 -3.16 -1.90 -14.33
N SER A 173 -2.80 -1.84 -15.61
CA SER A 173 -2.72 -0.58 -16.36
C SER A 173 -4.09 0.12 -16.47
N GLU A 174 -5.16 -0.64 -16.69
CA GLU A 174 -6.53 -0.11 -16.63
C GLU A 174 -6.88 0.44 -15.24
N SER A 175 -6.46 -0.26 -14.19
CA SER A 175 -6.72 0.16 -12.80
C SER A 175 -5.98 1.45 -12.47
N ILE A 176 -4.74 1.60 -12.95
CA ILE A 176 -3.94 2.84 -12.85
C ILE A 176 -4.62 3.96 -13.63
N ARG A 177 -4.95 3.73 -14.91
CA ARG A 177 -5.61 4.72 -15.76
C ARG A 177 -6.91 5.22 -15.13
N ARG A 178 -7.75 4.30 -14.62
CA ARG A 178 -8.99 4.63 -13.92
C ARG A 178 -8.73 5.46 -12.67
N LEU A 179 -7.78 5.06 -11.82
CA LEU A 179 -7.45 5.80 -10.62
C LEU A 179 -7.07 7.25 -10.95
N PHE A 180 -6.19 7.46 -11.92
CA PHE A 180 -5.77 8.78 -12.34
C PHE A 180 -6.90 9.57 -13.01
N SER A 181 -7.69 8.93 -13.87
CA SER A 181 -8.83 9.57 -14.55
C SER A 181 -9.91 10.01 -13.56
N VAL A 182 -10.35 9.13 -12.66
CA VAL A 182 -11.35 9.43 -11.61
C VAL A 182 -10.82 10.53 -10.68
N ARG A 183 -9.54 10.47 -10.27
CA ARG A 183 -8.93 11.52 -9.45
C ARG A 183 -8.89 12.87 -10.17
N TYR A 184 -8.46 12.88 -11.43
CA TYR A 184 -8.42 14.09 -12.26
C TYR A 184 -9.81 14.71 -12.43
N ARG A 185 -10.81 13.90 -12.79
CA ARG A 185 -12.20 14.35 -12.92
C ARG A 185 -12.76 14.85 -11.59
N SER A 186 -12.42 14.23 -10.47
CA SER A 186 -12.85 14.66 -9.13
C SER A 186 -12.24 16.00 -8.69
N ILE A 187 -11.04 16.34 -9.17
CA ILE A 187 -10.42 17.66 -8.94
C ILE A 187 -11.12 18.75 -9.77
N LEU A 188 -11.55 18.42 -11.00
CA LEU A 188 -12.21 19.36 -11.90
C LEU A 188 -13.72 19.51 -11.63
N ALA A 189 -14.36 18.47 -11.13
CA ALA A 189 -15.80 18.43 -10.92
C ALA A 189 -16.33 19.56 -10.01
N PRO A 190 -15.68 19.96 -8.90
CA PRO A 190 -16.12 21.09 -8.08
C PRO A 190 -16.25 22.41 -8.85
N TRP A 191 -15.39 22.65 -9.85
CA TRP A 191 -15.48 23.83 -10.71
C TRP A 191 -16.71 23.77 -11.62
N ARG A 192 -17.01 22.59 -12.18
CA ARG A 192 -18.21 22.34 -13.01
C ARG A 192 -19.48 22.42 -12.17
N VAL A 193 -19.49 21.79 -11.00
CA VAL A 193 -20.57 21.85 -10.01
C VAL A 193 -20.87 23.29 -9.63
N ARG A 194 -19.85 24.10 -9.34
CA ARG A 194 -20.03 25.53 -9.04
C ARG A 194 -20.67 26.28 -10.20
N ARG A 195 -20.25 26.03 -11.44
CA ARG A 195 -20.79 26.67 -12.65
C ARG A 195 -22.26 26.31 -12.85
N LEU A 196 -22.59 25.01 -12.77
CA LEU A 196 -23.95 24.49 -12.93
C LEU A 196 -24.88 24.93 -11.80
N ALA A 197 -24.40 24.93 -10.56
CA ALA A 197 -25.14 25.46 -9.42
C ALA A 197 -25.43 26.95 -9.59
N ASN A 198 -24.47 27.77 -10.04
CA ASN A 198 -24.72 29.19 -10.27
C ASN A 198 -25.76 29.45 -11.37
N ALA A 199 -25.76 28.65 -12.44
CA ALA A 199 -26.75 28.74 -13.51
C ALA A 199 -28.16 28.39 -13.00
N HIS A 200 -28.29 27.27 -12.30
CA HIS A 200 -29.57 26.81 -11.74
C HIS A 200 -30.12 27.79 -10.68
N LEU A 201 -29.27 28.23 -9.74
CA LEU A 201 -29.65 29.16 -8.68
C LEU A 201 -29.97 30.58 -9.22
N LYS A 202 -29.61 30.93 -10.45
CA LYS A 202 -30.04 32.20 -11.06
C LYS A 202 -31.54 32.15 -11.38
N ASN A 203 -32.01 31.04 -11.93
CA ASN A 203 -33.41 30.85 -12.32
C ASN A 203 -34.30 30.66 -11.09
N ASP A 204 -33.84 29.89 -10.10
CA ASP A 204 -34.62 29.58 -8.90
C ASP A 204 -34.69 30.74 -7.90
N ALA A 205 -33.63 31.55 -7.77
CA ALA A 205 -33.62 32.68 -6.86
C ALA A 205 -34.66 33.74 -7.22
N VAL A 206 -34.90 33.94 -8.53
CA VAL A 206 -35.93 34.87 -9.02
C VAL A 206 -37.33 34.31 -8.75
N ARG A 207 -37.55 33.02 -9.00
CA ARG A 207 -38.86 32.37 -8.77
C ARG A 207 -39.26 32.30 -7.30
N ARG A 208 -38.30 32.14 -6.39
CA ARG A 208 -38.54 31.89 -4.96
C ARG A 208 -38.21 33.09 -4.05
N GLY A 209 -37.83 34.24 -4.62
CA GLY A 209 -37.51 35.45 -3.85
C GLY A 209 -36.32 35.29 -2.89
N TRP A 210 -35.32 34.49 -3.26
CA TRP A 210 -34.21 34.17 -2.35
C TRP A 210 -33.26 35.34 -2.11
N THR A 211 -32.86 35.52 -0.85
CA THR A 211 -31.80 36.47 -0.48
C THR A 211 -30.43 35.97 -0.96
N ARG A 212 -29.46 36.90 -1.06
CA ARG A 212 -28.05 36.56 -1.40
C ARG A 212 -27.46 35.53 -0.44
N MET A 213 -27.83 35.59 0.84
CA MET A 213 -27.36 34.67 1.87
C MET A 213 -27.91 33.25 1.67
N MET A 214 -29.21 33.11 1.40
CA MET A 214 -29.84 31.82 1.10
C MET A 214 -29.23 31.17 -0.14
N LYS A 215 -29.01 31.95 -1.21
CA LYS A 215 -28.36 31.46 -2.43
C LYS A 215 -26.95 30.94 -2.16
N ALA A 216 -26.17 31.66 -1.33
CA ALA A 216 -24.83 31.24 -0.95
C ALA A 216 -24.83 29.96 -0.11
N ALA A 217 -25.79 29.82 0.82
CA ALA A 217 -25.94 28.63 1.65
C ALA A 217 -26.27 27.38 0.83
N VAL A 218 -27.25 27.46 -0.09
CA VAL A 218 -27.61 26.34 -0.97
C VAL A 218 -26.43 25.93 -1.86
N ARG A 219 -25.71 26.91 -2.43
CA ARG A 219 -24.52 26.62 -3.24
C ARG A 219 -23.43 25.90 -2.45
N ARG A 220 -23.16 26.34 -1.21
CA ARG A 220 -22.16 25.70 -0.33
C ARG A 220 -22.57 24.26 -0.02
N ARG A 221 -23.85 24.03 0.27
CA ARG A 221 -24.38 22.67 0.54
C ARG A 221 -24.22 21.74 -0.66
N LEU A 222 -24.64 22.18 -1.85
CA LEU A 222 -24.49 21.39 -3.09
C LEU A 222 -23.02 21.06 -3.38
N LYS A 223 -22.13 22.03 -3.18
CA LYS A 223 -20.69 21.85 -3.36
C LYS A 223 -20.13 20.81 -2.39
N LEU A 224 -20.43 20.94 -1.09
CA LEU A 224 -19.94 20.02 -0.06
C LEU A 224 -20.42 18.58 -0.31
N GLN A 225 -21.70 18.40 -0.67
CA GLN A 225 -22.27 17.10 -0.96
C GLN A 225 -21.63 16.45 -2.20
N ALA A 226 -21.37 17.25 -3.23
CA ALA A 226 -20.64 16.80 -4.42
C ALA A 226 -19.20 16.40 -4.07
N GLU A 227 -18.48 17.20 -3.26
CA GLU A 227 -17.11 16.91 -2.85
C GLU A 227 -17.02 15.62 -2.03
N LEU A 228 -17.92 15.41 -1.07
CA LEU A 228 -17.99 14.18 -0.27
C LEU A 228 -18.21 12.94 -1.14
N PHE A 229 -19.18 12.99 -2.07
CA PHE A 229 -19.44 11.87 -2.98
C PHE A 229 -18.26 11.57 -3.92
N LEU A 230 -17.59 12.60 -4.42
CA LEU A 230 -16.40 12.43 -5.26
C LEU A 230 -15.23 11.83 -4.48
N GLU A 231 -15.04 12.22 -3.22
CA GLU A 231 -14.03 11.63 -2.33
C GLU A 231 -14.29 10.14 -2.13
N GLN A 232 -15.53 9.75 -1.81
CA GLN A 232 -15.93 8.33 -1.70
C GLN A 232 -15.71 7.56 -3.00
N THR A 233 -15.98 8.17 -4.15
CA THR A 233 -15.74 7.58 -5.47
C THR A 233 -14.25 7.34 -5.73
N VAL A 234 -13.41 8.31 -5.34
CA VAL A 234 -11.94 8.21 -5.46
C VAL A 234 -11.39 7.14 -4.52
N ASP A 235 -11.90 7.07 -3.29
CA ASP A 235 -11.49 6.06 -2.31
C ASP A 235 -11.82 4.65 -2.81
N PHE A 236 -12.98 4.45 -3.46
CA PHE A 236 -13.30 3.20 -4.14
C PHE A 236 -12.26 2.84 -5.21
N ALA A 237 -11.95 3.79 -6.11
CA ALA A 237 -10.98 3.55 -7.19
C ALA A 237 -9.57 3.25 -6.64
N GLN A 238 -9.16 3.91 -5.55
CA GLN A 238 -7.91 3.65 -4.84
C GLN A 238 -7.88 2.27 -4.23
N PHE A 239 -8.94 1.90 -3.48
CA PHE A 239 -9.06 0.59 -2.85
C PHE A 239 -8.96 -0.53 -3.91
N ALA A 240 -9.70 -0.39 -5.01
CA ALA A 240 -9.69 -1.36 -6.11
C ALA A 240 -8.31 -1.51 -6.77
N PHE A 241 -7.56 -0.41 -6.90
CA PHE A 241 -6.18 -0.45 -7.38
C PHE A 241 -5.27 -1.18 -6.40
N PHE A 242 -5.30 -0.79 -5.11
CA PHE A 242 -4.43 -1.38 -4.10
C PHE A 242 -4.72 -2.87 -3.88
N GLU A 243 -5.98 -3.31 -3.91
CA GLU A 243 -6.30 -4.74 -3.78
C GLU A 243 -5.61 -5.57 -4.87
N ARG A 244 -5.65 -5.10 -6.13
CA ARG A 244 -4.98 -5.77 -7.25
C ARG A 244 -3.46 -5.75 -7.11
N LEU A 245 -2.90 -4.59 -6.74
CA LEU A 245 -1.47 -4.45 -6.52
C LEU A 245 -1.01 -5.40 -5.41
N PHE A 246 -1.78 -5.53 -4.34
CA PHE A 246 -1.48 -6.43 -3.24
C PHE A 246 -1.60 -7.91 -3.65
N ALA A 247 -2.61 -8.27 -4.46
CA ALA A 247 -2.72 -9.62 -5.00
C ALA A 247 -1.50 -9.98 -5.88
N LEU A 248 -1.09 -9.08 -6.79
CA LEU A 248 0.11 -9.26 -7.61
C LEU A 248 1.37 -9.37 -6.73
N TRP A 249 1.48 -8.51 -5.73
CA TRP A 249 2.58 -8.55 -4.78
C TRP A 249 2.66 -9.90 -4.06
N GLN A 250 1.54 -10.46 -3.60
CA GLN A 250 1.53 -11.78 -2.96
C GLN A 250 2.02 -12.89 -3.89
N VAL A 251 1.62 -12.86 -5.16
CA VAL A 251 2.03 -13.84 -6.18
C VAL A 251 3.53 -13.77 -6.45
N LEU A 252 4.15 -12.59 -6.42
CA LEU A 252 5.58 -12.43 -6.67
C LEU A 252 6.44 -12.60 -5.41
N HIS A 253 6.03 -12.01 -4.30
CA HIS A 253 6.82 -11.95 -3.07
C HIS A 253 6.97 -13.32 -2.41
N ILE A 254 5.91 -14.13 -2.38
CA ILE A 254 5.94 -15.43 -1.69
C ILE A 254 6.89 -16.41 -2.38
N PRO A 255 6.80 -16.68 -3.70
CA PRO A 255 7.75 -17.57 -4.38
C PRO A 255 9.19 -17.04 -4.33
N SER A 256 9.38 -15.72 -4.52
CA SER A 256 10.72 -15.11 -4.44
C SER A 256 11.35 -15.32 -3.06
N SER A 257 10.55 -15.26 -1.99
CA SER A 257 11.04 -15.55 -0.63
C SER A 257 11.50 -17.00 -0.46
N CYS A 258 10.82 -17.96 -1.08
CA CYS A 258 11.25 -19.36 -1.08
C CYS A 258 12.55 -19.56 -1.88
N ILE A 259 12.67 -18.91 -3.05
CA ILE A 259 13.90 -18.93 -3.85
C ILE A 259 15.06 -18.34 -3.05
N LEU A 260 14.84 -17.22 -2.37
CA LEU A 260 15.86 -16.63 -1.50
C LEU A 260 16.30 -17.58 -0.40
N ALA A 261 15.37 -18.25 0.28
CA ALA A 261 15.70 -19.22 1.32
C ALA A 261 16.59 -20.35 0.77
N PHE A 262 16.31 -20.83 -0.44
CA PHE A 262 17.14 -21.83 -1.13
C PHE A 262 18.54 -21.29 -1.48
N VAL A 263 18.63 -20.09 -2.07
CA VAL A 263 19.91 -19.47 -2.43
C VAL A 263 20.77 -19.21 -1.19
N VAL A 264 20.17 -18.74 -0.09
CA VAL A 264 20.86 -18.54 1.19
C VAL A 264 21.37 -19.87 1.75
N LEU A 265 20.57 -20.95 1.68
CA LEU A 265 21.01 -22.28 2.09
C LEU A 265 22.23 -22.73 1.30
N VAL A 266 22.20 -22.59 -0.03
CA VAL A 266 23.34 -22.93 -0.90
C VAL A 266 24.56 -22.07 -0.58
N HIS A 267 24.39 -20.78 -0.30
CA HIS A 267 25.47 -19.89 0.13
C HIS A 267 26.12 -20.32 1.44
N VAL A 268 25.33 -20.65 2.46
CA VAL A 268 25.86 -21.13 3.75
C VAL A 268 26.57 -22.47 3.60
N LEU A 269 26.00 -23.41 2.83
CA LEU A 269 26.63 -24.71 2.58
C LEU A 269 27.95 -24.58 1.82
N ALA A 270 27.99 -23.75 0.77
CA ALA A 270 29.21 -23.48 0.03
C ALA A 270 30.28 -22.86 0.93
N ALA A 271 29.93 -21.86 1.75
CA ALA A 271 30.86 -21.24 2.69
C ALA A 271 31.30 -22.17 3.84
N SER A 272 30.57 -23.27 4.09
CA SER A 272 30.94 -24.26 5.11
C SER A 272 31.83 -25.38 4.55
N LEU A 273 31.83 -25.59 3.24
CA LEU A 273 32.54 -26.68 2.56
C LEU A 273 33.90 -26.24 1.98
N TYR A 274 34.07 -24.95 1.70
CA TYR A 274 35.27 -24.33 1.13
C TYR A 274 35.80 -23.27 2.09
#